data_AF-A0A3D3A416-F1
#
_entry.id   AF-A0A3D3A416-F1
#
_cell.length_a   1.000
_cell.length_b   1.000
_cell.length_c   1.000
_cell.angle_alpha   90.00
_cell.angle_beta   90.00
_cell.angle_gamma   90.00
#
_symmetry.space_group_name_H-M   'P 1'
#
loop_
_entity.id
_entity.type
_entity.pdbx_description
1 polymer ?
#
loop_
_entity_poly.entity_id
_entity_poly.type
_entity_poly.pdbx_seq_one_letter_code
_entity_poly.pdbx_strand_id
1 'polypeptide(L)'
;LVGYTNVGKSTLMTLMSKSDVFAENKLFATLDTTVRKVVIDNLPFLLSDTVGFIRKLPTQLIESFKSTLDETRESDMLLHVIDVSHPQFEDHMAVVERTLADIGSDSKPTMVLFNKIDLLKNPDGERTPEDLERGIRERFGALGYDVMFLSAKTKVGYDAFRSTLYERVKELHIKRYPYNQFLY
;
A
#
# COMPACT_ATOMS: atom_id res chain seq x y z
N LEU A 1 0.07 -4.69 -3.38
CA LEU A 1 0.10 -4.05 -2.05
C LEU A 1 1.32 -4.55 -1.32
N VAL A 2 2.17 -3.66 -0.82
CA VAL A 2 3.38 -4.01 -0.05
C VAL A 2 3.35 -3.25 1.27
N GLY A 3 4.06 -3.75 2.28
CA GLY A 3 4.09 -3.14 3.60
C GLY A 3 4.25 -4.15 4.72
N TYR A 4 4.57 -3.65 5.90
CA TYR A 4 4.83 -4.46 7.08
C TYR A 4 3.59 -5.27 7.51
N THR A 5 3.74 -6.24 8.41
CA THR A 5 2.57 -6.95 8.97
C THR A 5 1.66 -6.01 9.75
N ASN A 6 0.37 -6.32 9.78
CA ASN A 6 -0.67 -5.56 10.50
C ASN A 6 -0.84 -4.08 10.07
N VAL A 7 -0.25 -3.64 8.96
CA VAL A 7 -0.45 -2.26 8.46
C VAL A 7 -1.82 -2.03 7.81
N GLY A 8 -2.61 -3.09 7.61
CA GLY A 8 -3.96 -3.03 7.03
C GLY A 8 -4.03 -3.27 5.52
N LYS A 9 -3.05 -3.96 4.92
CA LYS A 9 -3.09 -4.36 3.49
C LYS A 9 -4.34 -5.15 3.13
N SER A 10 -4.66 -6.21 3.86
CA SER A 10 -5.84 -7.05 3.57
C SER A 10 -7.15 -6.31 3.82
N THR A 11 -7.18 -5.36 4.77
CA THR A 11 -8.32 -4.45 4.99
C THR A 11 -8.50 -3.50 3.82
N LEU A 12 -7.41 -2.91 3.32
CA LEU A 12 -7.44 -2.02 2.15
C LEU A 12 -7.80 -2.80 0.88
N MET A 13 -7.21 -3.98 0.67
CA MET A 13 -7.55 -4.87 -0.43
C MET A 13 -9.03 -5.20 -0.42
N THR A 14 -9.55 -5.53 0.75
CA THR A 14 -10.98 -5.75 0.99
C THR A 14 -11.81 -4.53 0.63
N LEU A 15 -11.44 -3.35 1.11
CA LEU A 15 -12.17 -2.12 0.85
C LEU A 15 -12.20 -1.80 -0.66
N MET A 16 -11.12 -2.09 -1.37
CA MET A 16 -11.01 -1.92 -2.82
C MET A 16 -11.72 -3.01 -3.62
N SER A 17 -11.74 -4.25 -3.10
CA SER A 17 -12.28 -5.41 -3.82
C SER A 17 -13.75 -5.71 -3.55
N LYS A 18 -14.36 -5.11 -2.53
CA LYS A 18 -15.73 -5.41 -2.09
C LYS A 18 -16.71 -4.25 -2.26
N SER A 19 -17.85 -4.33 -2.95
CA SER A 19 -18.47 -5.38 -3.77
C SER A 19 -18.39 -6.85 -3.29
N ASP A 20 -18.38 -7.08 -1.97
CA ASP A 20 -18.52 -8.35 -1.20
C ASP A 20 -17.32 -9.32 -0.92
N VAL A 21 -17.35 -9.91 0.32
CA VAL A 21 -16.65 -11.12 0.88
C VAL A 21 -15.52 -10.97 1.94
N PHE A 22 -15.91 -10.78 3.22
CA PHE A 22 -15.20 -10.64 4.53
C PHE A 22 -13.64 -10.65 4.64
N ALA A 23 -13.09 -9.89 5.60
CA ALA A 23 -11.68 -9.96 6.03
C ALA A 23 -11.60 -10.53 7.47
N GLU A 24 -10.82 -11.58 7.71
CA GLU A 24 -10.53 -12.09 9.05
C GLU A 24 -9.26 -11.43 9.62
N ASN A 25 -9.31 -11.05 10.91
CA ASN A 25 -8.15 -10.56 11.66
C ASN A 25 -7.34 -11.75 12.21
N LYS A 26 -6.29 -12.17 11.48
CA LYS A 26 -5.26 -13.10 12.00
C LYS A 26 -3.87 -12.51 11.78
N LEU A 27 -2.98 -12.69 12.76
CA LEU A 27 -1.53 -12.61 12.52
C LEU A 27 -1.21 -13.65 11.43
N PHE A 28 -0.53 -13.25 10.35
CA PHE A 28 -0.35 -14.01 9.09
C PHE A 28 -1.58 -14.11 8.16
N ALA A 29 -2.39 -13.04 8.05
CA ALA A 29 -3.58 -13.03 7.20
C ALA A 29 -3.36 -13.41 5.71
N THR A 30 -2.17 -13.23 5.15
CA THR A 30 -1.81 -13.66 3.79
C THR A 30 -0.43 -14.31 3.78
N LEU A 31 -0.40 -15.64 3.97
CA LEU A 31 0.77 -16.48 3.69
C LEU A 31 0.87 -16.80 2.18
N ASP A 32 -0.28 -16.89 1.51
CA ASP A 32 -0.41 -17.00 0.06
C ASP A 32 -0.79 -15.65 -0.54
N THR A 33 -0.22 -15.31 -1.70
CA THR A 33 -0.60 -14.09 -2.42
C THR A 33 -2.04 -14.19 -2.87
N THR A 34 -2.86 -13.21 -2.52
CA THR A 34 -4.24 -13.13 -3.02
C THR A 34 -4.31 -12.11 -4.15
N VAL A 35 -4.75 -12.52 -5.33
CA VAL A 35 -4.97 -11.61 -6.47
C VAL A 35 -6.47 -11.38 -6.63
N ARG A 36 -6.90 -10.13 -6.77
CA ARG A 36 -8.30 -9.76 -7.05
C ARG A 36 -8.37 -8.80 -8.22
N LYS A 37 -9.36 -9.00 -9.09
CA LYS A 37 -9.75 -7.98 -10.08
C LYS A 37 -10.50 -6.85 -9.35
N VAL A 38 -10.00 -5.64 -9.49
CA VAL A 38 -10.65 -4.41 -9.01
C VAL A 38 -11.04 -3.60 -10.23
N VAL A 39 -12.17 -2.91 -10.15
CA VAL A 39 -12.62 -1.97 -11.18
C VAL A 39 -12.85 -0.64 -10.49
N ILE A 40 -12.09 0.38 -10.88
CA ILE A 40 -12.37 1.76 -10.50
C ILE A 40 -12.95 2.44 -11.73
N ASP A 41 -14.21 2.84 -11.60
CA ASP A 41 -15.02 3.44 -12.67
C ASP A 41 -15.09 2.52 -13.90
N ASN A 42 -14.38 2.85 -14.99
CA ASN A 42 -14.32 2.03 -16.21
C ASN A 42 -13.01 1.23 -16.36
N LEU A 43 -12.06 1.36 -15.43
CA LEU A 43 -10.72 0.80 -15.57
C LEU A 43 -10.53 -0.45 -14.70
N PRO A 44 -10.46 -1.65 -15.30
CA PRO A 44 -10.14 -2.87 -14.58
C PRO A 44 -8.62 -3.03 -14.38
N PHE A 45 -8.22 -3.49 -13.20
CA PHE A 45 -6.84 -3.87 -12.90
C PHE A 45 -6.78 -5.03 -11.90
N LEU A 46 -5.62 -5.66 -11.77
CA LEU A 46 -5.36 -6.70 -10.78
C LEU A 46 -4.68 -6.09 -9.55
N LEU A 47 -5.20 -6.43 -8.37
CA LEU A 47 -4.65 -6.05 -7.08
C LEU A 47 -4.17 -7.31 -6.35
N SER A 48 -2.86 -7.45 -6.18
CA SER A 48 -2.26 -8.51 -5.37
C SER A 48 -2.00 -8.03 -3.93
N ASP A 49 -2.49 -8.78 -2.93
CA ASP A 49 -2.09 -8.65 -1.53
C ASP A 49 -0.94 -9.61 -1.25
N THR A 50 0.27 -9.06 -1.12
CA THR A 50 1.49 -9.83 -0.93
C THR A 50 1.68 -10.19 0.55
N VAL A 51 2.62 -11.10 0.80
CA VAL A 51 3.06 -11.42 2.15
C VAL A 51 3.51 -10.15 2.87
N GLY A 52 3.06 -9.99 4.12
CA GLY A 52 3.50 -8.86 4.95
C GLY A 52 4.94 -9.02 5.42
N PHE A 53 5.74 -7.97 5.23
CA PHE A 53 7.13 -7.96 5.69
C PHE A 53 7.19 -7.96 7.23
N ILE A 54 8.16 -8.68 7.79
CA ILE A 54 8.48 -8.70 9.22
C ILE A 54 9.96 -8.36 9.39
N ARG A 55 10.31 -7.67 10.48
CA ARG A 55 11.69 -7.36 10.85
C ARG A 55 12.47 -8.65 11.03
N LYS A 56 13.59 -8.75 10.30
CA LYS A 56 14.41 -9.97 10.20
C LYS A 56 13.59 -11.17 9.73
N LEU A 57 13.07 -11.12 8.50
CA LEU A 57 12.72 -12.35 7.80
C LEU A 57 13.95 -13.25 7.79
N PRO A 58 13.89 -14.47 8.35
CA PRO A 58 14.99 -15.43 8.22
C PRO A 58 15.33 -15.57 6.75
N THR A 59 16.62 -15.53 6.39
CA THR A 59 17.08 -15.62 5.00
C THR A 59 16.52 -16.83 4.25
N GLN A 60 16.30 -17.94 4.98
CA GLN A 60 15.64 -19.15 4.47
C GLN A 60 14.18 -18.93 4.05
N LEU A 61 13.44 -18.08 4.76
CA LEU A 61 12.06 -17.73 4.42
C LEU A 61 11.99 -16.79 3.22
N ILE A 62 13.00 -15.92 3.01
CA ILE A 62 13.07 -15.08 1.80
C ILE A 62 13.09 -15.96 0.55
N GLU A 63 13.82 -17.07 0.56
CA GLU A 63 13.82 -18.02 -0.56
C GLU A 63 12.49 -18.70 -0.77
N SER A 64 11.78 -19.07 0.30
CA SER A 64 10.43 -19.63 0.23
C SER A 64 9.38 -18.63 -0.23
N PHE A 65 9.65 -17.33 -0.09
CA PHE A 65 8.79 -16.25 -0.56
C PHE A 65 9.22 -15.67 -1.92
N LYS A 66 10.30 -16.16 -2.55
CA LYS A 66 10.75 -15.66 -3.86
C LYS A 66 9.61 -15.64 -4.89
N SER A 67 8.78 -16.68 -4.95
CA SER A 67 7.64 -16.75 -5.87
C SER A 67 6.52 -15.75 -5.55
N THR A 68 6.28 -15.42 -4.28
CA THR A 68 5.29 -14.40 -3.89
C THR A 68 5.84 -12.97 -4.03
N LEU A 69 7.16 -12.83 -3.93
CA LEU A 69 7.90 -11.59 -4.21
C LEU A 69 8.04 -11.35 -5.73
N ASP A 70 8.01 -12.39 -6.56
CA ASP A 70 7.96 -12.24 -8.02
C ASP A 70 6.71 -11.48 -8.48
N GLU A 71 5.55 -11.64 -7.82
CA GLU A 71 4.39 -10.80 -8.13
C GLU A 71 4.65 -9.30 -7.85
N THR A 72 5.47 -9.00 -6.84
CA THR A 72 5.92 -7.62 -6.59
C THR A 72 6.80 -7.13 -7.73
N ARG A 73 7.69 -7.98 -8.24
CA ARG A 73 8.59 -7.69 -9.37
C ARG A 73 7.88 -7.54 -10.71
N GLU A 74 6.77 -8.24 -10.92
CA GLU A 74 6.00 -8.15 -12.17
C GLU A 74 4.93 -7.04 -12.15
N SER A 75 4.65 -6.45 -10.98
CA SER A 75 3.64 -5.39 -10.85
C SER A 75 4.00 -4.10 -11.59
N ASP A 76 3.02 -3.41 -12.17
CA ASP A 76 3.22 -2.09 -12.81
C ASP A 76 3.49 -0.97 -11.81
N MET A 77 2.97 -1.12 -10.59
CA MET A 77 3.02 -0.11 -9.52
C MET A 77 2.90 -0.76 -8.14
N LEU A 78 3.54 -0.15 -7.15
CA LEU A 78 3.45 -0.52 -5.76
C LEU A 78 2.55 0.45 -4.98
N LEU A 79 1.73 -0.13 -4.11
CA LEU A 79 1.02 0.59 -3.04
C LEU A 79 1.68 0.20 -1.73
N HIS A 80 2.48 1.09 -1.15
CA HIS A 80 3.23 0.85 0.08
C HIS A 80 2.43 1.32 1.30
N VAL A 81 1.78 0.37 1.97
CA VAL A 81 0.88 0.63 3.10
C VAL A 81 1.68 0.67 4.40
N ILE A 82 1.55 1.78 5.13
CA ILE A 82 2.24 2.06 6.38
C ILE A 82 1.21 2.30 7.48
N ASP A 83 1.41 1.71 8.65
CA ASP A 83 0.64 2.07 9.86
C ASP A 83 1.23 3.33 10.48
N VAL A 84 0.62 4.50 10.24
CA VAL A 84 1.14 5.78 10.74
C VAL A 84 0.96 5.96 12.25
N SER A 85 0.09 5.16 12.87
CA SER A 85 -0.12 5.20 14.32
C SER A 85 0.99 4.50 15.11
N HIS A 86 1.82 3.70 14.43
CA HIS A 86 2.90 2.97 15.07
C HIS A 86 4.10 3.90 15.32
N PRO A 87 4.65 4.02 16.55
CA PRO A 87 5.77 4.92 16.84
C PRO A 87 7.02 4.68 15.98
N GLN A 88 7.19 3.44 15.52
CA GLN A 88 8.32 3.00 14.69
C GLN A 88 7.94 2.78 13.21
N PHE A 89 6.92 3.49 12.70
CA PHE A 89 6.47 3.29 11.32
C PHE A 89 7.60 3.55 10.29
N GLU A 90 8.52 4.45 10.59
CA GLU A 90 9.69 4.75 9.74
C GLU A 90 10.66 3.57 9.67
N ASP A 91 10.92 2.91 10.81
CA ASP A 91 11.71 1.68 10.84
C ASP A 91 11.04 0.58 10.00
N HIS A 92 9.71 0.45 10.09
CA HIS A 92 8.95 -0.52 9.31
C HIS A 92 9.03 -0.22 7.81
N MET A 93 8.90 1.05 7.42
CA MET A 93 9.06 1.51 6.04
C MET A 93 10.46 1.18 5.52
N ALA A 94 11.51 1.52 6.26
CA ALA A 94 12.89 1.24 5.87
C ALA A 94 13.17 -0.26 5.70
N VAL A 95 12.55 -1.13 6.52
CA VAL A 95 12.66 -2.59 6.35
C VAL A 95 12.03 -3.04 5.04
N VAL A 96 10.84 -2.53 4.70
CA VAL A 96 10.16 -2.89 3.45
C VAL A 96 10.95 -2.39 2.25
N GLU A 97 11.40 -1.14 2.25
CA GLU A 97 12.19 -0.55 1.15
C GLU A 97 13.48 -1.29 0.89
N ARG A 98 14.23 -1.67 1.94
CA ARG A 98 15.43 -2.51 1.79
C ARG A 98 15.09 -3.85 1.15
N THR A 99 14.00 -4.47 1.59
CA THR A 99 13.59 -5.76 1.01
C THR A 99 13.14 -5.60 -0.45
N LEU A 100 12.48 -4.50 -0.81
CA LEU A 100 12.12 -4.18 -2.19
C LEU A 100 13.36 -3.97 -3.07
N ALA A 101 14.40 -3.33 -2.54
CA ALA A 101 15.69 -3.19 -3.23
C ALA A 101 16.39 -4.54 -3.41
N ASP A 102 16.41 -5.39 -2.38
CA ASP A 102 17.03 -6.72 -2.44
C ASP A 102 16.39 -7.63 -3.51
N ILE A 103 15.10 -7.43 -3.81
CA ILE A 103 14.38 -8.16 -4.87
C ILE A 103 14.33 -7.41 -6.21
N GLY A 104 14.98 -6.24 -6.33
CA GLY A 104 15.01 -5.44 -7.55
C GLY A 104 13.66 -4.85 -7.95
N SER A 105 12.87 -4.40 -6.98
CA SER A 105 11.56 -3.75 -7.17
C SER A 105 11.52 -2.28 -6.71
N ASP A 106 12.67 -1.71 -6.34
CA ASP A 106 12.82 -0.34 -5.84
C ASP A 106 12.62 0.75 -6.91
N SER A 107 12.82 0.43 -8.19
CA SER A 107 12.63 1.38 -9.29
C SER A 107 11.17 1.54 -9.74
N LYS A 108 10.23 0.84 -9.12
CA LYS A 108 8.82 0.84 -9.53
C LYS A 108 8.11 2.11 -9.06
N PRO A 109 7.15 2.64 -9.86
CA PRO A 109 6.23 3.67 -9.38
C PRO A 109 5.59 3.23 -8.06
N THR A 110 5.75 4.03 -7.02
CA THR A 110 5.31 3.67 -5.66
C THR A 110 4.52 4.82 -5.06
N MET A 111 3.30 4.51 -4.61
CA MET A 111 2.48 5.41 -3.80
C MET A 111 2.50 4.95 -2.36
N VAL A 112 2.93 5.82 -1.47
CA VAL A 112 2.99 5.58 -0.03
C VAL A 112 1.63 5.92 0.59
N LEU A 113 1.04 4.94 1.25
CA LEU A 113 -0.27 5.05 1.90
C LEU A 113 -0.10 4.97 3.42
N PHE A 114 -0.13 6.12 4.07
CA PHE A 114 -0.24 6.23 5.52
C PHE A 114 -1.66 5.85 5.95
N ASN A 115 -1.81 4.59 6.36
CA ASN A 115 -3.05 4.01 6.84
C ASN A 115 -3.19 4.16 8.36
N LYS A 116 -4.42 4.01 8.85
CA LYS A 116 -4.81 4.12 10.27
C LYS A 116 -4.69 5.52 10.85
N ILE A 117 -4.96 6.55 10.05
CA ILE A 117 -5.00 7.94 10.53
C ILE A 117 -6.05 8.16 11.65
N ASP A 118 -7.07 7.30 11.75
CA ASP A 118 -8.04 7.30 12.84
C ASP A 118 -7.42 6.98 14.22
N LEU A 119 -6.22 6.40 14.23
CA LEU A 119 -5.46 6.06 15.44
C LEU A 119 -4.31 7.03 15.71
N LEU A 120 -4.12 8.04 14.85
CA LEU A 120 -3.06 9.03 15.01
C LEU A 120 -3.34 9.87 16.26
N LYS A 121 -2.51 9.70 17.29
CA LYS A 121 -2.63 10.42 18.56
C LYS A 121 -1.29 11.05 18.89
N ASN A 122 -1.33 12.29 19.38
CA ASN A 122 -0.15 12.91 19.96
C ASN A 122 0.02 12.39 21.40
N PRO A 123 1.16 11.76 21.76
CA PRO A 123 1.45 11.38 23.14
C PRO A 123 1.41 12.56 24.12
N ASP A 124 1.80 13.76 23.66
CA ASP A 124 1.99 14.94 24.48
C ASP A 124 0.78 15.89 24.47
N GLY A 125 -0.24 15.61 23.64
CA GLY A 125 -1.47 16.41 23.53
C GLY A 125 -1.33 17.80 22.89
N GLU A 126 -0.11 18.23 22.57
CA GLU A 126 0.17 19.59 22.06
C GLU A 126 -0.19 19.82 20.58
N ARG A 127 -0.48 18.75 19.83
CA ARG A 127 -0.75 18.80 18.38
C ARG A 127 -2.00 18.02 18.04
N THR A 128 -2.82 18.56 17.16
CA THR A 128 -3.99 17.83 16.67
C THR A 128 -3.57 16.73 15.69
N PRO A 129 -4.43 15.73 15.42
CA PRO A 129 -4.16 14.74 14.38
C PRO A 129 -3.88 15.36 13.01
N GLU A 130 -4.55 16.48 12.67
CA GLU A 130 -4.34 17.20 11.42
C GLU A 130 -2.95 17.85 11.35
N ASP A 131 -2.44 18.40 12.47
CA ASP A 131 -1.09 18.96 12.54
C ASP A 131 -0.02 17.88 12.36
N LEU A 132 -0.24 16.70 12.94
CA LEU A 132 0.65 15.55 12.79
C LEU A 132 0.62 15.04 11.34
N GLU A 133 -0.56 14.89 10.73
CA GLU A 133 -0.68 14.53 9.32
C GLU A 133 0.05 15.53 8.42
N ARG A 134 -0.16 16.83 8.63
CA ARG A 134 0.51 17.90 7.87
C ARG A 134 2.04 17.78 7.98
N GLY A 135 2.57 17.61 9.19
CA GLY A 135 4.00 17.48 9.41
C GLY A 135 4.60 16.25 8.73
N ILE A 136 3.90 15.12 8.73
CA ILE A 136 4.33 13.91 8.01
C ILE A 136 4.29 14.17 6.50
N ARG A 137 3.21 14.76 5.99
CA ARG A 137 3.05 15.06 4.56
C ARG A 137 4.17 15.96 4.04
N GLU A 138 4.48 17.04 4.76
CA GLU A 138 5.54 17.98 4.39
C GLU A 138 6.92 17.29 4.41
N ARG A 139 7.23 16.54 5.47
CA ARG A 139 8.52 15.86 5.61
C ARG A 139 8.73 14.82 4.51
N PHE A 140 7.75 13.95 4.27
CA PHE A 140 7.88 12.91 3.25
C PHE A 140 7.77 13.46 1.82
N GLY A 141 6.97 14.51 1.61
CA GLY A 141 6.92 15.22 0.33
C GLY A 141 8.27 15.88 -0.02
N ALA A 142 8.96 16.48 0.96
CA ALA A 142 10.30 17.04 0.77
C ALA A 142 11.36 15.99 0.42
N LEU A 143 11.13 14.73 0.81
CA LEU A 143 11.96 13.58 0.43
C LEU A 143 11.58 12.97 -0.92
N GLY A 144 10.57 13.52 -1.60
CA GLY A 144 10.12 13.08 -2.93
C GLY A 144 9.13 11.92 -2.94
N TYR A 145 8.56 11.53 -1.78
CA TYR A 145 7.54 10.49 -1.73
C TYR A 145 6.18 10.99 -2.23
N ASP A 146 5.51 10.17 -3.06
CA ASP A 146 4.08 10.32 -3.36
C ASP A 146 3.27 9.76 -2.20
N VAL A 147 2.75 10.64 -1.33
CA VAL A 147 2.09 10.25 -0.08
C VAL A 147 0.60 10.54 -0.08
N MET A 148 -0.18 9.58 0.39
CA MET A 148 -1.58 9.75 0.74
C MET A 148 -1.88 9.18 2.12
N PHE A 149 -2.96 9.70 2.71
CA PHE A 149 -3.36 9.43 4.08
C PHE A 149 -4.79 8.91 4.06
N LEU A 150 -5.03 7.80 4.74
CA LEU A 150 -6.35 7.20 4.82
C LEU A 150 -6.53 6.36 6.09
N SER A 151 -7.78 6.05 6.38
CA SER A 151 -8.12 4.92 7.25
C SER A 151 -8.93 3.92 6.45
N ALA A 152 -8.35 2.75 6.18
CA ALA A 152 -9.07 1.67 5.52
C ALA A 152 -10.25 1.16 6.38
N LYS A 153 -10.22 1.43 7.69
CA LYS A 153 -11.28 1.02 8.63
C LYS A 153 -12.45 2.00 8.63
N THR A 154 -12.18 3.31 8.73
CA THR A 154 -13.23 4.34 8.82
C THR A 154 -13.56 4.98 7.47
N LYS A 155 -12.82 4.63 6.41
CA LYS A 155 -12.91 5.16 5.05
C LYS A 155 -12.55 6.65 4.89
N VAL A 156 -12.01 7.27 5.93
CA VAL A 156 -11.48 8.64 5.83
C VAL A 156 -10.33 8.65 4.83
N GLY A 157 -10.32 9.64 3.92
CA GLY A 157 -9.32 9.77 2.86
C GLY A 157 -9.46 8.78 1.69
N TYR A 158 -10.42 7.85 1.75
CA TYR A 158 -10.54 6.78 0.74
C TYR A 158 -10.97 7.30 -0.63
N ASP A 159 -11.88 8.28 -0.70
CA ASP A 159 -12.36 8.81 -1.99
C ASP A 159 -11.24 9.54 -2.75
N ALA A 160 -10.46 10.37 -2.05
CA ALA A 160 -9.28 11.01 -2.61
C ALA A 160 -8.26 9.96 -3.07
N PHE A 161 -8.01 8.92 -2.24
CA PHE A 161 -7.15 7.81 -2.62
C PHE A 161 -7.63 7.12 -3.90
N ARG A 162 -8.93 6.81 -4.00
CA ARG A 162 -9.54 6.14 -5.15
C ARG A 162 -9.38 6.97 -6.42
N SER A 163 -9.65 8.28 -6.36
CA SER A 163 -9.51 9.17 -7.52
C SER A 163 -8.05 9.29 -7.98
N THR A 164 -7.11 9.49 -7.06
CA THR A 164 -5.69 9.55 -7.43
C THR A 164 -5.19 8.22 -7.96
N LEU A 165 -5.60 7.09 -7.37
CA LEU A 165 -5.25 5.77 -7.87
C LEU A 165 -5.77 5.54 -9.30
N TYR A 166 -7.00 5.96 -9.59
CA TYR A 166 -7.57 5.88 -10.94
C TYR A 166 -6.66 6.57 -11.97
N GLU A 167 -6.25 7.82 -11.72
CA GLU A 167 -5.38 8.55 -12.62
C GLU A 167 -4.03 7.86 -12.82
N ARG A 168 -3.41 7.35 -11.74
CA ARG A 168 -2.13 6.60 -11.85
C ARG A 168 -2.28 5.33 -12.68
N VAL A 169 -3.32 4.54 -12.43
CA VAL A 169 -3.56 3.29 -13.17
C VAL A 169 -3.90 3.60 -14.63
N LYS A 170 -4.63 4.69 -14.90
CA LYS A 170 -4.95 5.15 -16.26
C LYS A 170 -3.69 5.53 -17.03
N GLU A 171 -2.79 6.31 -16.42
CA GLU A 171 -1.49 6.65 -17.01
C GLU A 171 -0.67 5.40 -17.37
N LEU A 172 -0.62 4.42 -16.47
CA LEU A 172 0.07 3.15 -16.69
C LEU A 172 -0.60 2.32 -17.79
N HIS A 173 -1.93 2.28 -17.80
CA HIS A 173 -2.70 1.55 -18.81
C HIS A 173 -2.45 2.11 -20.20
N ILE A 174 -2.47 3.43 -20.38
CA ILE A 174 -2.21 4.09 -21.66
C ILE A 174 -0.79 3.78 -22.15
N LYS A 175 0.21 3.81 -21.27
CA LYS A 175 1.60 3.46 -21.61
C LYS A 175 1.72 2.00 -22.06
N ARG A 176 1.01 1.08 -21.40
CA ARG A 176 1.10 -0.37 -21.68
C ARG A 176 0.24 -0.80 -22.86
N TYR A 177 -0.89 -0.14 -23.10
CA TYR A 177 -1.86 -0.45 -24.15
C TYR A 177 -2.24 0.79 -24.97
N PRO A 178 -1.30 1.37 -25.75
CA PRO A 178 -1.49 2.64 -26.44
C PRO A 178 -2.60 2.64 -27.51
N TYR A 179 -3.03 1.46 -27.98
CA TYR A 179 -4.07 1.30 -28.99
C TYR A 179 -5.43 0.87 -28.42
N ASN A 180 -5.56 0.76 -27.10
CA ASN A 180 -6.79 0.34 -26.45
C ASN A 180 -7.75 1.53 -26.34
N GLN A 181 -8.61 1.70 -27.35
CA GLN A 181 -9.57 2.82 -27.45
C GLN A 181 -10.73 2.75 -26.44
N PHE A 182 -10.82 1.71 -25.60
CA PHE A 182 -11.95 1.44 -24.71
C PHE A 182 -12.07 2.35 -23.47
N LEU A 183 -11.13 3.27 -23.25
CA LEU A 183 -11.15 4.18 -22.09
C LEU A 183 -11.80 5.54 -22.37
N TYR A 184 -12.29 5.77 -23.58
CA TYR A 184 -13.02 6.98 -23.99
C TYR A 184 -14.43 6.65 -24.47
#